data_AF-A0A1G5H8C6-F1
#
_entry.id   AF-A0A1G5H8C6-F1
#
_cell.length_a   1.000
_cell.length_b   1.000
_cell.length_c   1.000
_cell.angle_alpha   90.00
_cell.angle_beta   90.00
_cell.angle_gamma   90.00
#
_symmetry.space_group_name_H-M   'P 1'
#
loop_
_entity.id
_entity.type
_entity.pdbx_description
1 polymer ?
#
loop_
_entity_poly.entity_id
_entity_poly.type
_entity_poly.pdbx_seq_one_letter_code
_entity_poly.pdbx_strand_id
1 'polypeptide(L)' 'MLQPDEVAAILRLKKLGWGSKTIARELGISKNTVKSYLKK' A
#
# COMPACT_ATOMS: atom_id res chain seq x y z
N MET A 1 7.61 2.59 11.89
CA MET A 1 7.50 1.27 11.22
C MET A 1 6.03 1.10 10.85
N LEU A 2 5.72 0.85 9.59
CA LEU A 2 4.34 0.61 9.17
C LEU A 2 3.84 -0.67 9.85
N GLN A 3 2.61 -0.68 10.34
CA GLN A 3 2.09 -1.88 11.00
C GLN A 3 1.99 -3.03 9.99
N PRO A 4 2.22 -4.29 10.42
CA PRO A 4 2.09 -5.44 9.53
C PRO A 4 0.71 -5.53 8.86
N ASP A 5 -0.35 -5.07 9.54
CA ASP A 5 -1.70 -4.95 8.99
C ASP A 5 -1.80 -3.98 7.81
N GLU A 6 -1.13 -2.83 7.87
CA GLU A 6 -1.12 -1.86 6.76
C GLU A 6 -0.38 -2.43 5.55
N VAL A 7 0.73 -3.14 5.77
CA VAL A 7 1.48 -3.80 4.68
C VAL A 7 0.63 -4.90 4.05
N ALA A 8 -0.09 -5.68 4.85
CA ALA A 8 -1.02 -6.69 4.35
C ALA A 8 -2.17 -6.07 3.54
N ALA A 9 -2.70 -4.92 3.97
CA ALA A 9 -3.71 -4.17 3.23
C ALA A 9 -3.16 -3.67 1.88
N ILE A 10 -1.95 -3.11 1.85
CA ILE A 10 -1.28 -2.66 0.60
C ILE A 10 -1.16 -3.81 -0.40
N LEU A 11 -0.67 -4.98 0.06
CA LEU A 11 -0.47 -6.15 -0.79
C LEU A 11 -1.80 -6.74 -1.28
N ARG A 12 -2.81 -6.81 -0.41
CA ARG A 12 -4.16 -7.26 -0.79
C ARG A 12 -4.78 -6.34 -1.84
N LEU A 13 -4.78 -5.04 -1.60
CA LEU A 13 -5.35 -4.06 -2.52
C LEU A 13 -4.61 -4.07 -3.87
N LYS A 14 -3.28 -4.21 -3.86
CA LYS A 14 -2.51 -4.36 -5.10
C LYS A 14 -2.87 -5.64 -5.86
N LYS A 15 -3.08 -6.76 -5.16
CA LYS A 15 -3.53 -8.02 -5.75
C LYS A 15 -4.94 -7.92 -6.33
N LEU A 16 -5.80 -7.09 -5.75
CA LEU A 16 -7.11 -6.71 -6.31
C LEU A 16 -7.02 -5.78 -7.54
N GLY A 17 -5.82 -5.37 -7.97
CA GLY A 17 -5.62 -4.50 -9.12
C GLY A 17 -5.64 -3.00 -8.79
N TRP A 18 -5.64 -2.62 -7.51
CA TRP A 18 -5.68 -1.21 -7.12
C TRP A 18 -4.34 -0.52 -7.44
N GLY A 19 -4.43 0.70 -7.93
CA GLY A 19 -3.28 1.55 -8.20
C GLY A 19 -2.65 2.08 -6.91
N SER A 20 -1.32 2.27 -6.92
CA SER A 20 -0.56 2.72 -5.74
C SER A 20 -1.04 4.07 -5.18
N LYS A 21 -1.56 4.95 -6.04
CA LYS A 21 -2.19 6.23 -5.62
C LYS A 21 -3.51 6.01 -4.87
N THR A 22 -4.33 5.07 -5.34
CA THR A 22 -5.62 4.76 -4.71
C THR A 22 -5.40 4.14 -3.35
N ILE A 23 -4.49 3.17 -3.25
CA ILE A 23 -4.10 2.53 -1.99
C ILE A 23 -3.57 3.55 -0.98
N ALA A 24 -2.71 4.48 -1.43
CA ALA A 24 -2.17 5.55 -0.60
C ALA A 24 -3.27 6.46 -0.04
N ARG A 25 -4.26 6.82 -0.87
CA ARG A 25 -5.40 7.66 -0.46
C ARG A 25 -6.31 6.93 0.52
N GLU A 26 -6.56 5.65 0.29
CA GLU A 26 -7.44 4.81 1.12
C GLU A 26 -6.85 4.59 2.52
N LEU A 27 -5.55 4.32 2.58
CA LEU A 27 -4.84 4.06 3.83
C LEU A 27 -4.33 5.36 4.50
N GLY A 28 -4.45 6.51 3.85
CA GLY A 28 -3.93 7.78 4.36
C GLY A 28 -2.39 7.86 4.42
N ILE A 29 -1.70 6.96 3.72
CA ILE A 29 -0.23 6.86 3.73
C ILE A 29 0.39 7.45 2.47
N SER A 30 1.67 7.80 2.56
CA SER A 30 2.41 8.31 1.41
C SER A 30 2.53 7.27 0.28
N LYS A 31 2.33 7.70 -0.97
CA LYS A 31 2.54 6.87 -2.18
C LYS A 31 3.95 6.27 -2.25
N ASN A 32 4.94 6.94 -1.65
CA ASN A 32 6.32 6.50 -1.59
C ASN A 32 6.45 5.26 -0.68
N THR A 33 5.72 5.25 0.44
CA THR A 33 5.62 4.10 1.34
C THR A 33 5.02 2.92 0.62
N VAL A 34 3.86 3.12 -0.03
CA VAL A 34 3.22 2.08 -0.86
C VAL A 34 4.19 1.54 -1.92
N LYS A 35 4.87 2.43 -2.67
CA LYS A 35 5.87 2.01 -3.67
C LYS A 35 7.03 1.23 -3.08
N SER A 36 7.54 1.63 -1.91
CA SER A 36 8.64 0.95 -1.23
C SER A 36 8.25 -0.48 -0.87
N TYR A 37 7.03 -0.68 -0.35
CA TYR A 37 6.50 -1.99 0.00
C TYR A 37 6.10 -2.85 -1.20
N LEU A 38 5.71 -2.24 -2.32
CA LEU A 38 5.37 -2.95 -3.56
C LEU A 38 6.56 -3.30 -4.44
N LYS A 39 7.72 -2.68 -4.21
CA LYS A 39 8.96 -2.92 -4.99
C LYS A 39 9.82 -4.03 -4.37
N LYS A 40 9.47 -4.48 -3.16
CA LYS A 40 10.10 -5.60 -2.46
C LYS A 40 9.39 -6.89 -2.85
#